data_AF-A0A2H9YNF1-F1
#
_entry.id   AF-A0A2H9YNF1-F1
#
_cell.length_a   1.000
_cell.length_b   1.000
_cell.length_c   1.000
_cell.angle_alpha   90.00
_cell.angle_beta   90.00
_cell.angle_gamma   90.00
#
_symmetry.space_group_name_H-M   'P 1'
#
loop_
_entity.id
_entity.type
_entity.pdbx_description
1 polymer ?
#
loop_
_entity_poly.entity_id
_entity_poly.type
_entity_poly.pdbx_seq_one_letter_code
_entity_poly.pdbx_strand_id
1 'polypeptide(L)' 'MFFIFGFGPKTKTIEKSQFLCPVCRTRTGYELKQQRHYFSLFFIPLI' A
#
# COMPACT_ATOMS: atom_id res chain seq x y z
N MET A 1 20.19 23.64 7.03
CA MET A 1 18.94 23.06 6.52
C MET A 1 19.28 21.76 5.82
N PHE A 2 18.66 20.63 6.19
CA PHE A 2 18.96 19.32 5.60
C PHE A 2 17.78 18.80 4.77
N PHE A 3 18.08 18.27 3.59
CA PHE A 3 17.12 17.56 2.73
C PHE A 3 17.30 16.06 2.93
N ILE A 4 16.26 15.39 3.41
CA ILE A 4 16.23 13.93 3.51
C ILE A 4 15.16 13.46 2.52
N PHE A 5 15.59 12.68 1.53
CA PHE A 5 14.70 12.06 0.56
C PHE A 5 14.74 10.55 0.74
N GLY A 6 13.56 9.93 0.68
CA GLY A 6 13.39 8.49 0.81
C GLY A 6 12.43 7.98 -0.25
N PHE A 7 12.74 6.82 -0.83
CA PHE A 7 11.84 6.11 -1.73
C PHE A 7 11.32 4.87 -1.02
N GLY A 8 10.01 4.82 -0.78
CA GLY A 8 9.40 3.74 -0.01
C GLY A 8 8.17 3.17 -0.71
N PRO A 9 8.02 1.83 -0.77
CA PRO A 9 6.75 1.25 -1.14
C PRO A 9 5.73 1.54 -0.04
N LYS A 10 4.60 2.17 -0.39
CA LYS A 10 3.42 2.22 0.48
C LYS A 10 2.39 1.27 -0.07
N THR A 11 2.05 0.28 0.75
CA THR A 11 0.94 -0.62 0.50
C THR A 11 -0.35 0.02 1.01
N LYS A 12 -1.36 0.07 0.15
CA LYS A 12 -2.74 0.41 0.53
C LYS A 12 -3.66 -0.74 0.16
N THR A 13 -4.51 -1.15 1.09
CA THR A 13 -5.61 -2.06 0.77
C THR A 13 -6.67 -1.27 0.03
N ILE A 14 -6.91 -1.61 -1.23
CA ILE A 14 -7.83 -0.91 -2.13
C ILE A 14 -9.23 -1.45 -2.00
N GLU A 15 -9.34 -2.76 -1.89
CA GLU A 15 -10.63 -3.40 -1.93
C GLU A 15 -10.61 -4.66 -1.06
N LYS A 16 -11.69 -4.89 -0.33
CA LYS A 16 -11.95 -6.14 0.35
C LYS A 16 -13.25 -6.67 -0.22
N SER A 17 -13.17 -7.74 -0.99
CA SER A 17 -14.34 -8.33 -1.63
C SER A 17 -14.29 -9.84 -1.53
N GLN A 18 -15.39 -10.48 -1.89
CA GLN A 18 -15.55 -11.92 -1.77
C GLN A 18 -15.55 -12.50 -3.17
N PHE A 19 -14.73 -13.52 -3.41
CA PHE A 19 -14.76 -14.29 -4.65
C PHE A 19 -15.37 -15.67 -4.38
N LEU A 20 -16.02 -16.23 -5.39
CA LEU A 20 -16.49 -17.61 -5.35
C LEU A 20 -15.32 -18.52 -5.70
N CYS A 21 -14.89 -19.38 -4.78
CA CYS A 21 -13.82 -20.32 -5.08
C CYS A 21 -14.34 -21.39 -6.07
N PRO A 22 -13.71 -21.55 -7.25
CA PRO A 22 -14.18 -22.51 -8.25
C PRO A 22 -13.97 -23.97 -7.83
N VAL A 23 -13.08 -24.22 -6.84
CA VAL A 23 -12.77 -25.57 -6.35
C VAL A 23 -13.76 -26.02 -5.27
N CYS A 24 -14.02 -25.17 -4.26
CA CYS A 24 -14.84 -25.54 -3.10
C CYS A 24 -16.27 -25.00 -3.16
N ARG A 25 -16.61 -24.16 -4.14
CA ARG A 25 -17.91 -23.45 -4.27
C ARG A 25 -18.31 -22.63 -3.03
N THR A 26 -17.34 -22.27 -2.20
CA THR A 26 -17.52 -21.41 -1.04
C THR A 26 -17.08 -19.98 -1.35
N ARG A 27 -17.74 -18.99 -0.72
CA ARG A 27 -17.31 -17.59 -0.80
C ARG A 27 -16.10 -17.39 0.10
N THR A 28 -14.99 -16.99 -0.50
CA THR A 28 -13.74 -16.69 0.20
C THR A 28 -13.43 -15.21 0.05
N GLY A 29 -13.06 -14.57 1.16
CA GLY A 29 -12.65 -13.16 1.15
C GLY A 29 -11.27 -13.01 0.52
N TYR A 30 -11.07 -11.97 -0.28
CA TYR A 30 -9.76 -11.52 -0.71
C TYR A 30 -9.58 -10.03 -0.42
N GLU A 31 -8.34 -9.66 -0.12
CA GLU A 31 -7.93 -8.26 0.05
C GLU A 31 -7.05 -7.86 -1.12
N LEU A 32 -7.54 -6.97 -1.97
CA LEU A 32 -6.75 -6.38 -3.03
C LEU A 32 -5.84 -5.31 -2.41
N LYS A 33 -4.54 -5.62 -2.34
CA LYS A 33 -3.51 -4.67 -1.88
C LYS A 33 -2.80 -4.08 -3.09
N GLN A 34 -2.85 -2.76 -3.24
CA GLN A 34 -2.03 -2.07 -4.23
C GLN A 34 -0.77 -1.53 -3.54
N GLN A 35 0.39 -1.89 -4.07
CA GLN A 35 1.66 -1.29 -3.71
C GLN A 35 1.96 -0.18 -4.72
N ARG A 36 2.14 1.04 -4.23
CA ARG A 36 2.67 2.15 -5.04
C ARG A 36 3.95 2.64 -4.40
N HIS A 37 4.91 3.01 -5.23
CA HIS A 37 6.11 3.66 -4.76
C HIS A 37 5.81 5.15 -4.58
N TYR A 38 6.02 5.65 -3.37
CA TYR A 38 5.87 7.07 -3.07
C TYR A 38 7.24 7.66 -2.77
N PHE A 39 7.49 8.84 -3.33
CA PHE A 39 8.63 9.68 -2.99
C PHE A 39 8.27 10.51 -1.76
N SER A 40 9.02 10.36 -0.67
CA SER A 40 8.86 11.17 0.53
C SER A 40 10.02 12.17 0.64
N LEU A 41 9.69 13.45 0.70
CA LEU A 41 10.65 14.55 0.92
C LEU A 41 10.41 15.12 2.32
N PHE A 42 11.41 15.04 3.20
CA PHE A 42 11.36 15.64 4.54
C PHE A 42 12.32 16.82 4.62
N PHE A 43 11.87 17.87 5.31
CA PHE A 43 12.58 19.12 5.48
C PHE A 43 12.84 19.37 6.97
N ILE A 44 14.12 19.46 7.36
CA ILE A 44 14.52 19.75 8.73
C ILE A 44 15.11 21.17 8.76
N PRO A 45 14.35 22.18 9.24
CA PRO A 45 14.90 23.50 9.46
C PRO A 45 15.92 23.44 10.60
N LEU A 46 17.11 23.98 10.37
CA LEU A 46 18.09 24.27 11.42
C LEU A 46 17.79 25.70 11.88
N ILE A 47 16.99 25.85 12.92
CA ILE A 47 17.05 27.03 13.79
C ILE A 47 18.19 26.81 14.77
#